data_AF-A0A0R2XJH8-F1
#
_entry.id   AF-A0A0R2XJH8-F1
#
_cell.length_a   1.000
_cell.length_b   1.000
_cell.length_c   1.000
_cell.angle_alpha   90.00
_cell.angle_beta   90.00
_cell.angle_gamma   90.00
#
_symmetry.space_group_name_H-M   'P 1'
#
loop_
_entity.id
_entity.type
_entity.pdbx_description
1 polymer ?
#
loop_
_entity_poly.entity_id
_entity_poly.type
_entity_poly.pdbx_seq_one_letter_code
_entity_poly.pdbx_strand_id
1 'polypeptide(L)'
;MNNKILLTGIACFSAASALFGQTAQQSRQIPLAYFGAQIGNELATTSIGCSIGTAGSLVTDGTNDYILSNSHVLAREGVGVVGENIMHTVSTACSNNALHVGELAADVPLSFSRKRANRVDAAVARITPNVQPATDNSGRILHIGNNIDFTDAYAVSAQTVTAALGRAVKKSGRTTGLTHSSIGFVGVNINVSYDGGRAYFTDQFVVSGGDFSAGGDSGSLIVTDDASANPVGLLFAGSSTDTIANPIDIVLEQLSGALGLNNTSLRFGTSGDLGTFDLAAPTGGGGGGKSDKPTRGGKRSTSIQQASITQALAVRNRNEARLHGYDGILGSGIGIGPGNVANITVFVNKANSSAKRHLPKNLEGVNVEVRLSEEFYAY
;
A
#
# COMPACT_ATOMS: atom_id res chain seq x y z
N MET A 1 -20.97 -39.44 41.37
CA MET A 1 -21.37 -38.04 41.63
C MET A 1 -20.14 -37.17 41.47
N ASN A 2 -20.31 -36.01 40.82
CA ASN A 2 -19.37 -34.88 40.63
C ASN A 2 -18.46 -34.93 39.39
N ASN A 3 -19.03 -34.53 38.24
CA ASN A 3 -18.27 -33.86 37.19
C ASN A 3 -18.47 -32.34 37.34
N LYS A 4 -17.37 -31.60 37.56
CA LYS A 4 -17.34 -30.15 37.41
C LYS A 4 -17.18 -29.82 35.93
N ILE A 5 -18.14 -29.08 35.38
CA ILE A 5 -18.07 -28.48 34.05
C ILE A 5 -17.16 -27.25 34.17
N LEU A 6 -16.05 -27.25 33.43
CA LEU A 6 -15.20 -26.08 33.23
C LEU A 6 -15.64 -25.43 31.91
N LEU A 7 -16.33 -24.28 31.98
CA LEU A 7 -16.59 -23.44 30.82
C LEU A 7 -15.28 -22.74 30.42
N THR A 8 -14.63 -23.21 29.36
CA THR A 8 -13.59 -22.44 28.67
C THR A 8 -14.25 -21.53 27.64
N GLY A 9 -14.42 -20.25 28.00
CA GLY A 9 -14.71 -19.19 27.03
C GLY A 9 -13.49 -18.98 26.14
N ILE A 10 -13.55 -19.47 24.91
CA ILE A 10 -12.55 -19.21 23.88
C ILE A 10 -13.06 -18.09 22.98
N ALA A 11 -12.18 -17.12 22.76
CA ALA A 11 -12.35 -15.92 21.97
C ALA A 11 -13.02 -16.17 20.62
N CYS A 12 -14.24 -15.64 20.45
CA CYS A 12 -15.00 -15.68 19.20
C CYS A 12 -15.14 -14.28 18.56
N PHE A 13 -14.49 -13.24 19.11
CA PHE A 13 -14.71 -11.85 18.72
C PHE A 13 -13.79 -11.32 17.60
N SER A 14 -12.71 -12.02 17.25
CA SER A 14 -11.72 -11.54 16.25
C SER A 14 -11.91 -12.12 14.83
N ALA A 15 -12.58 -13.26 14.67
CA ALA A 15 -12.80 -13.86 13.36
C ALA A 15 -14.03 -13.25 12.64
N ALA A 16 -15.09 -12.93 13.38
CA ALA A 16 -16.33 -12.40 12.82
C ALA A 16 -16.13 -11.04 12.11
N SER A 17 -15.34 -10.14 12.72
CA SER A 17 -15.04 -8.81 12.20
C SER A 17 -14.28 -8.84 10.86
N ALA A 18 -13.30 -9.71 10.70
CA ALA A 18 -12.59 -9.90 9.42
C ALA A 18 -13.50 -10.44 8.31
N LEU A 19 -14.45 -11.32 8.65
CA LEU A 19 -15.42 -11.89 7.72
C LEU A 19 -16.46 -10.86 7.22
N PHE A 20 -16.93 -9.94 8.06
CA PHE A 20 -17.88 -8.90 7.63
C PHE A 20 -17.23 -7.82 6.77
N GLY A 21 -16.00 -7.37 7.09
CA GLY A 21 -15.27 -6.39 6.28
C GLY A 21 -15.00 -6.87 4.84
N GLN A 22 -14.67 -8.15 4.67
CA GLN A 22 -14.53 -8.76 3.34
C GLN A 22 -15.82 -8.66 2.51
N THR A 23 -17.00 -8.89 3.11
CA THR A 23 -18.27 -8.91 2.35
C THR A 23 -18.65 -7.56 1.75
N ALA A 24 -18.38 -6.44 2.43
CA ALA A 24 -18.68 -5.11 1.89
C ALA A 24 -17.70 -4.70 0.76
N GLN A 25 -16.41 -5.04 0.87
CA GLN A 25 -15.42 -4.76 -0.18
C GLN A 25 -15.56 -5.66 -1.42
N GLN A 26 -16.17 -6.83 -1.23
CA GLN A 26 -16.54 -7.77 -2.30
C GLN A 26 -17.92 -7.46 -2.89
N SER A 27 -18.72 -6.61 -2.23
CA SER A 27 -19.96 -6.11 -2.79
C SER A 27 -19.67 -5.08 -3.88
N ARG A 28 -20.33 -5.22 -5.03
CA ARG A 28 -20.19 -4.28 -6.15
C ARG A 28 -21.03 -3.06 -5.83
N GLN A 29 -20.36 -1.93 -5.71
CA GLN A 29 -20.99 -0.62 -5.56
C GLN A 29 -21.41 -0.12 -6.95
N ILE A 30 -22.66 0.32 -7.10
CA ILE A 30 -23.19 0.88 -8.35
C ILE A 30 -23.90 2.19 -8.00
N PRO A 31 -23.28 3.36 -8.28
CA PRO A 31 -21.92 3.56 -8.80
C PRO A 31 -20.83 3.20 -7.78
N LEU A 32 -19.56 3.13 -8.21
CA LEU A 32 -18.44 3.01 -7.27
C LEU A 32 -18.33 4.32 -6.46
N ALA A 33 -18.54 4.25 -5.15
CA ALA A 33 -18.57 5.44 -4.28
C ALA A 33 -17.39 5.52 -3.32
N TYR A 34 -16.86 4.37 -2.92
CA TYR A 34 -15.79 4.23 -1.95
C TYR A 34 -14.63 3.41 -2.49
N PHE A 35 -13.42 3.85 -2.17
CA PHE A 35 -12.17 3.17 -2.47
C PHE A 35 -11.92 2.03 -1.46
N GLY A 36 -10.86 1.24 -1.65
CA GLY A 36 -10.63 -0.01 -0.92
C GLY A 36 -11.41 -1.20 -1.47
N ALA A 37 -12.17 -1.00 -2.54
CA ALA A 37 -12.91 -2.04 -3.26
C ALA A 37 -12.09 -2.64 -4.39
N GLN A 38 -12.53 -3.77 -4.92
CA GLN A 38 -11.80 -4.50 -5.96
C GLN A 38 -11.85 -3.81 -7.34
N ILE A 39 -10.73 -3.72 -8.03
CA ILE A 39 -10.65 -3.25 -9.42
C ILE A 39 -9.62 -4.03 -10.22
N GLY A 40 -9.71 -3.97 -11.54
CA GLY A 40 -8.67 -4.47 -12.42
C GLY A 40 -8.88 -4.02 -13.85
N ASN A 41 -7.88 -4.24 -14.69
CA ASN A 41 -7.98 -3.97 -16.12
C ASN A 41 -8.78 -5.08 -16.83
N GLU A 42 -9.72 -4.70 -17.71
CA GLU A 42 -10.61 -5.63 -18.42
C GLU A 42 -9.85 -6.69 -19.25
N LEU A 43 -8.67 -6.33 -19.76
CA LEU A 43 -7.82 -7.22 -20.55
C LEU A 43 -6.87 -8.07 -19.70
N ALA A 44 -6.82 -7.86 -18.38
CA ALA A 44 -5.96 -8.60 -17.47
C ALA A 44 -6.58 -9.95 -17.09
N THR A 45 -6.78 -10.83 -18.08
CA THR A 45 -7.38 -12.15 -17.88
C THR A 45 -6.30 -13.24 -17.76
N THR A 46 -6.46 -14.13 -16.78
CA THR A 46 -5.69 -15.36 -16.60
C THR A 46 -6.53 -16.58 -17.00
N SER A 47 -5.93 -17.77 -17.02
CA SER A 47 -6.65 -19.03 -17.27
C SER A 47 -7.71 -19.38 -16.21
N ILE A 48 -7.70 -18.71 -15.05
CA ILE A 48 -8.59 -19.00 -13.92
C ILE A 48 -9.47 -17.81 -13.49
N GLY A 49 -9.31 -16.63 -14.11
CA GLY A 49 -10.07 -15.43 -13.75
C GLY A 49 -9.35 -14.13 -14.11
N CYS A 50 -9.85 -13.00 -13.63
CA CYS A 50 -9.23 -11.69 -13.87
C CYS A 50 -8.17 -11.39 -12.81
N SER A 51 -7.10 -10.72 -13.20
CA SER A 51 -6.16 -10.10 -12.27
C SER A 51 -6.86 -8.89 -11.63
N ILE A 52 -7.04 -8.95 -10.32
CA ILE A 52 -7.84 -7.99 -9.55
C ILE A 52 -7.05 -7.56 -8.33
N GLY A 53 -6.90 -6.25 -8.17
CA GLY A 53 -6.34 -5.61 -6.99
C GLY A 53 -7.36 -4.71 -6.31
N THR A 54 -6.85 -3.68 -5.64
CA THR A 54 -7.63 -2.73 -4.85
C THR A 54 -7.59 -1.33 -5.48
N ALA A 55 -8.74 -0.64 -5.50
CA ALA A 55 -8.84 0.78 -5.75
C ALA A 55 -8.24 1.53 -4.55
N GLY A 56 -7.00 2.01 -4.67
CA GLY A 56 -6.26 2.57 -3.55
C GLY A 56 -6.87 3.84 -3.01
N SER A 57 -6.99 4.86 -3.86
CA SER A 57 -7.48 6.17 -3.44
C SER A 57 -7.89 7.05 -4.63
N LEU A 58 -8.59 8.14 -4.33
CA LEU A 58 -8.87 9.24 -5.25
C LEU A 58 -7.67 10.20 -5.28
N VAL A 59 -7.15 10.45 -6.48
CA VAL A 59 -6.16 11.49 -6.71
C VAL A 59 -6.59 12.39 -7.87
N THR A 60 -6.09 13.62 -7.88
CA THR A 60 -6.44 14.63 -8.88
C THR A 60 -5.21 15.38 -9.35
N ASP A 61 -5.20 15.81 -10.63
CA ASP A 61 -4.23 16.79 -11.15
C ASP A 61 -4.76 18.24 -10.99
N GLY A 62 -5.94 18.41 -10.39
CA GLY A 62 -6.68 19.67 -10.25
C GLY A 62 -7.72 19.92 -11.35
N THR A 63 -7.68 19.15 -12.45
CA THR A 63 -8.64 19.20 -13.56
C THR A 63 -9.38 17.86 -13.70
N ASN A 64 -8.64 16.76 -13.67
CA ASN A 64 -9.13 15.41 -13.84
C ASN A 64 -8.94 14.62 -12.55
N ASP A 65 -9.85 13.69 -12.32
CA ASP A 65 -9.81 12.77 -11.19
C ASP A 65 -9.50 11.34 -11.62
N TYR A 66 -8.78 10.66 -10.75
CA TYR A 66 -8.18 9.37 -11.03
C TYR A 66 -8.34 8.39 -9.88
N ILE A 67 -8.46 7.11 -10.22
CA ILE A 67 -8.28 5.99 -9.30
C ILE A 67 -6.79 5.63 -9.29
N LEU A 68 -6.15 5.74 -8.13
CA LEU A 68 -4.78 5.27 -7.89
C LEU A 68 -4.77 3.77 -7.55
N SER A 69 -3.89 2.99 -8.18
CA SER A 69 -3.58 1.60 -7.82
C SER A 69 -2.20 1.19 -8.37
N ASN A 70 -1.84 -0.09 -8.35
CA ASN A 70 -0.58 -0.57 -8.93
C ASN A 70 -0.63 -0.70 -10.46
N SER A 71 0.53 -0.66 -11.10
CA SER A 71 0.67 -0.94 -12.54
C SER A 71 0.33 -2.39 -12.85
N HIS A 72 0.72 -3.35 -12.00
CA HIS A 72 0.30 -4.74 -12.22
C HIS A 72 -1.22 -4.98 -12.10
N VAL A 73 -1.96 -4.06 -11.46
CA VAL A 73 -3.42 -4.11 -11.34
C VAL A 73 -4.13 -3.42 -12.53
N LEU A 74 -3.66 -2.23 -12.91
CA LEU A 74 -4.35 -1.39 -13.94
C LEU A 74 -3.73 -1.44 -15.33
N ALA A 75 -2.45 -1.78 -15.43
CA ALA A 75 -1.66 -1.69 -16.65
C ALA A 75 -0.96 -3.00 -17.00
N ARG A 76 -1.43 -4.13 -16.45
CA ARG A 76 -0.96 -5.49 -16.82
C ARG A 76 0.56 -5.62 -16.76
N GLU A 77 1.17 -5.14 -15.67
CA GLU A 77 2.63 -5.10 -15.47
C GLU A 77 3.39 -4.21 -16.47
N GLY A 78 2.74 -3.12 -16.93
CA GLY A 78 3.35 -2.12 -17.82
C GLY A 78 3.21 -2.41 -19.32
N VAL A 79 2.38 -3.38 -19.72
CA VAL A 79 2.02 -3.62 -21.13
C VAL A 79 0.62 -3.09 -21.49
N GLY A 80 -0.08 -2.46 -20.55
CA GLY A 80 -1.33 -1.75 -20.75
C GLY A 80 -1.17 -0.55 -21.68
N VAL A 81 -2.21 -0.27 -22.46
CA VAL A 81 -2.30 0.91 -23.33
C VAL A 81 -3.27 1.91 -22.70
N VAL A 82 -2.93 3.20 -22.74
CA VAL A 82 -3.82 4.28 -22.33
C VAL A 82 -5.18 4.16 -23.03
N GLY A 83 -6.27 4.28 -22.29
CA GLY A 83 -7.64 4.08 -22.76
C GLY A 83 -8.20 2.68 -22.50
N GLU A 84 -7.40 1.72 -22.02
CA GLU A 84 -7.92 0.40 -21.62
C GLU A 84 -8.93 0.53 -20.46
N ASN A 85 -10.04 -0.19 -20.55
CA ASN A 85 -11.11 -0.14 -19.57
C ASN A 85 -10.67 -0.75 -18.23
N ILE A 86 -10.98 -0.04 -17.14
CA ILE A 86 -10.81 -0.48 -15.77
C ILE A 86 -12.17 -0.79 -15.15
N MET A 87 -12.25 -1.98 -14.59
CA MET A 87 -13.49 -2.60 -14.17
C MET A 87 -13.56 -2.75 -12.65
N HIS A 88 -14.74 -2.52 -12.10
CA HIS A 88 -15.13 -2.86 -10.73
C HIS A 88 -16.17 -3.99 -10.77
N THR A 89 -15.91 -5.11 -10.12
CA THR A 89 -16.73 -6.34 -10.19
C THR A 89 -17.05 -6.85 -8.78
N VAL A 90 -18.05 -7.73 -8.62
CA VAL A 90 -18.28 -8.51 -7.38
C VAL A 90 -17.38 -9.74 -7.29
N SER A 91 -16.84 -10.20 -8.42
CA SER A 91 -16.19 -11.51 -8.53
C SER A 91 -14.79 -11.39 -9.10
N THR A 92 -13.90 -12.29 -8.68
CA THR A 92 -12.59 -12.50 -9.31
C THR A 92 -12.72 -13.24 -10.65
N ALA A 93 -13.84 -13.92 -10.91
CA ALA A 93 -14.17 -14.40 -12.24
C ALA A 93 -14.48 -13.19 -13.12
N CYS A 94 -13.81 -13.09 -14.28
CA CYS A 94 -14.11 -12.08 -15.28
C CYS A 94 -15.61 -12.11 -15.58
N SER A 95 -16.31 -11.05 -15.18
CA SER A 95 -17.76 -10.98 -15.25
C SER A 95 -18.16 -9.98 -16.30
N ASN A 96 -19.05 -10.40 -17.20
CA ASN A 96 -19.68 -9.51 -18.18
C ASN A 96 -20.54 -8.40 -17.52
N ASN A 97 -20.80 -8.53 -16.21
CA ASN A 97 -21.52 -7.53 -15.42
C ASN A 97 -20.57 -6.60 -14.66
N ALA A 98 -19.29 -6.51 -15.00
CA ALA A 98 -18.41 -5.57 -14.33
C ALA A 98 -18.79 -4.11 -14.66
N LEU A 99 -18.62 -3.19 -13.71
CA LEU A 99 -18.84 -1.76 -13.89
C LEU A 99 -17.58 -1.15 -14.48
N HIS A 100 -17.67 -0.48 -15.63
CA HIS A 100 -16.55 0.29 -16.17
C HIS A 100 -16.41 1.58 -15.35
N VAL A 101 -15.36 1.68 -14.53
CA VAL A 101 -15.14 2.75 -13.54
C VAL A 101 -14.03 3.73 -13.92
N GLY A 102 -13.26 3.42 -14.96
CA GLY A 102 -12.23 4.33 -15.43
C GLY A 102 -11.48 3.77 -16.63
N GLU A 103 -10.72 4.63 -17.30
CA GLU A 103 -9.83 4.23 -18.39
C GLU A 103 -8.39 4.42 -17.94
N LEU A 104 -7.49 3.47 -18.24
CA LEU A 104 -6.07 3.60 -17.91
C LEU A 104 -5.54 4.92 -18.47
N ALA A 105 -5.02 5.79 -17.62
CA ALA A 105 -4.55 7.12 -18.01
C ALA A 105 -3.02 7.19 -18.07
N ALA A 106 -2.35 6.57 -17.10
CA ALA A 106 -0.90 6.46 -17.06
C ALA A 106 -0.48 5.33 -16.11
N ASP A 107 0.69 4.78 -16.38
CA ASP A 107 1.43 3.91 -15.47
C ASP A 107 2.90 4.28 -15.44
N VAL A 108 3.61 3.79 -14.44
CA VAL A 108 5.08 3.83 -14.40
C VAL A 108 5.59 2.47 -14.86
N PRO A 109 6.18 2.37 -16.07
CA PRO A 109 6.58 1.08 -16.63
C PRO A 109 7.58 0.33 -15.76
N LEU A 110 7.30 -0.94 -15.50
CA LEU A 110 8.18 -1.83 -14.75
C LEU A 110 9.36 -2.30 -15.60
N SER A 111 10.54 -2.35 -14.99
CA SER A 111 11.74 -2.95 -15.56
C SER A 111 12.09 -4.25 -14.85
N PHE A 112 12.05 -5.36 -15.59
CA PHE A 112 12.56 -6.66 -15.15
C PHE A 112 14.06 -6.85 -15.44
N SER A 113 14.75 -5.77 -15.85
CA SER A 113 16.18 -5.79 -16.09
C SER A 113 16.95 -5.64 -14.77
N ARG A 114 17.93 -6.51 -14.54
CA ARG A 114 18.86 -6.37 -13.40
C ARG A 114 19.68 -5.07 -13.39
N LYS A 115 19.70 -4.32 -14.50
CA LYS A 115 20.46 -3.07 -14.65
C LYS A 115 19.64 -1.81 -14.35
N ARG A 116 18.33 -1.93 -14.17
CA ARG A 116 17.42 -0.80 -13.94
C ARG A 116 16.64 -1.04 -12.66
N ALA A 117 16.71 -0.08 -11.76
CA ALA A 117 15.91 -0.10 -10.54
C ALA A 117 14.53 0.50 -10.82
N ASN A 118 13.52 -0.12 -10.25
CA ASN A 118 12.18 0.43 -10.14
C ASN A 118 12.08 1.24 -8.85
N ARG A 119 11.31 2.33 -8.90
CA ARG A 119 11.03 3.18 -7.74
C ARG A 119 9.62 2.96 -7.23
N VAL A 120 8.69 2.67 -8.14
CA VAL A 120 7.27 2.47 -7.84
C VAL A 120 6.68 1.41 -8.75
N ASP A 121 5.60 0.79 -8.28
CA ASP A 121 4.66 0.00 -9.08
C ASP A 121 3.31 0.70 -8.94
N ALA A 122 3.01 1.58 -9.89
CA ALA A 122 1.87 2.47 -9.76
C ALA A 122 1.27 2.82 -11.12
N ALA A 123 -0.05 2.98 -11.12
CA ALA A 123 -0.82 3.44 -12.25
C ALA A 123 -2.04 4.24 -11.77
N VAL A 124 -2.59 5.03 -12.69
CA VAL A 124 -3.82 5.78 -12.50
C VAL A 124 -4.78 5.51 -13.64
N ALA A 125 -6.05 5.37 -13.30
CA ALA A 125 -7.15 5.32 -14.26
C ALA A 125 -7.99 6.59 -14.14
N ARG A 126 -8.24 7.27 -15.25
CA ARG A 126 -9.14 8.41 -15.29
C ARG A 126 -10.55 7.93 -15.02
N ILE A 127 -11.22 8.56 -14.08
CA ILE A 127 -12.55 8.15 -13.64
C ILE A 127 -13.60 8.36 -14.74
N THR A 128 -14.52 7.41 -14.90
CA THR A 128 -15.73 7.54 -15.74
C THR A 128 -16.95 7.94 -14.89
N PRO A 129 -18.09 8.35 -15.50
CA PRO A 129 -19.31 8.73 -14.75
C PRO A 129 -19.92 7.65 -13.85
N ASN A 130 -19.48 6.40 -13.99
CA ASN A 130 -19.90 5.28 -13.14
C ASN A 130 -19.22 5.26 -11.76
N VAL A 131 -18.38 6.25 -11.48
CA VAL A 131 -17.82 6.50 -10.16
C VAL A 131 -18.44 7.80 -9.65
N GLN A 132 -19.00 7.73 -8.45
CA GLN A 132 -19.53 8.90 -7.73
C GLN A 132 -18.90 8.89 -6.35
N PRO A 133 -17.67 9.43 -6.21
CA PRO A 133 -17.00 9.48 -4.92
C PRO A 133 -17.89 10.14 -3.87
N ALA A 134 -17.79 9.70 -2.63
CA ALA A 134 -18.57 10.25 -1.52
C ALA A 134 -18.60 11.79 -1.55
N THR A 135 -19.76 12.37 -1.24
CA THR A 135 -20.08 13.81 -1.43
C THR A 135 -19.24 14.78 -0.60
N ASP A 136 -18.41 14.29 0.32
CA ASP A 136 -17.38 15.08 0.98
C ASP A 136 -16.11 15.24 0.13
N ASN A 137 -16.11 14.70 -1.09
CA ASN A 137 -15.07 14.91 -2.10
C ASN A 137 -13.67 14.42 -1.65
N SER A 138 -13.63 13.57 -0.61
CA SER A 138 -12.38 13.19 0.07
C SER A 138 -11.78 11.86 -0.39
N GLY A 139 -12.41 11.18 -1.34
CA GLY A 139 -11.94 9.87 -1.82
C GLY A 139 -11.99 8.80 -0.75
N ARG A 140 -13.07 8.77 0.05
CA ARG A 140 -13.18 7.92 1.24
C ARG A 140 -12.87 6.46 0.92
N ILE A 141 -12.06 5.83 1.77
CA ILE A 141 -11.71 4.41 1.66
C ILE A 141 -12.58 3.62 2.64
N LEU A 142 -13.19 2.53 2.17
CA LEU A 142 -13.96 1.58 2.98
C LEU A 142 -13.13 1.13 4.20
N HIS A 143 -13.73 1.19 5.37
CA HIS A 143 -13.19 0.63 6.62
C HIS A 143 -11.89 1.24 7.14
N ILE A 144 -11.37 2.35 6.61
CA ILE A 144 -10.20 3.03 7.22
C ILE A 144 -10.56 3.86 8.48
N GLY A 145 -11.84 3.92 8.85
CA GLY A 145 -12.33 4.65 10.02
C GLY A 145 -12.01 4.01 11.37
N ASN A 146 -12.47 4.66 12.44
CA ASN A 146 -12.17 4.28 13.84
C ASN A 146 -13.25 3.38 14.47
N ASN A 147 -14.30 3.02 13.73
CA ASN A 147 -15.44 2.28 14.26
C ASN A 147 -15.43 0.80 13.81
N ILE A 148 -15.84 -0.06 14.73
CA ILE A 148 -15.75 -1.52 14.68
C ILE A 148 -16.85 -2.13 13.78
N ASP A 149 -17.76 -1.31 13.25
CA ASP A 149 -19.01 -1.77 12.65
C ASP A 149 -18.95 -1.92 11.11
N PHE A 150 -17.78 -1.73 10.48
CA PHE A 150 -17.56 -1.96 9.03
C PHE A 150 -18.56 -1.22 8.10
N THR A 151 -19.22 -0.17 8.60
CA THR A 151 -20.12 0.70 7.82
C THR A 151 -19.48 2.03 7.45
N ASP A 152 -18.30 2.34 8.01
CA ASP A 152 -17.64 3.63 7.86
C ASP A 152 -16.54 3.59 6.80
N ALA A 153 -16.73 4.35 5.71
CA ALA A 153 -15.62 4.83 4.90
C ALA A 153 -15.00 6.06 5.58
N TYR A 154 -13.70 6.32 5.41
CA TYR A 154 -13.04 7.47 6.03
C TYR A 154 -12.31 8.32 5.01
N ALA A 155 -12.36 9.63 5.22
CA ALA A 155 -11.65 10.61 4.41
C ALA A 155 -10.14 10.38 4.51
N VAL A 156 -9.47 10.39 3.36
CA VAL A 156 -8.02 10.38 3.30
C VAL A 156 -7.53 11.82 3.40
N SER A 157 -6.54 12.06 4.25
CA SER A 157 -5.92 13.40 4.33
C SER A 157 -5.20 13.73 3.03
N ALA A 158 -5.30 14.99 2.60
CA ALA A 158 -4.53 15.48 1.46
C ALA A 158 -3.02 15.60 1.75
N GLN A 159 -2.63 15.56 3.04
CA GLN A 159 -1.24 15.69 3.47
C GLN A 159 -0.58 14.33 3.55
N THR A 160 0.50 14.14 2.79
CA THR A 160 1.32 12.94 2.84
C THR A 160 2.28 12.98 4.03
N VAL A 161 2.71 11.79 4.48
CA VAL A 161 3.71 11.67 5.53
C VAL A 161 4.75 10.62 5.14
N THR A 162 6.02 11.03 5.08
CA THR A 162 7.16 10.17 4.73
C THR A 162 7.29 8.96 5.66
N ALA A 163 7.38 7.75 5.11
CA ALA A 163 7.56 6.50 5.86
C ALA A 163 8.71 6.58 6.89
N ALA A 164 8.45 6.12 8.12
CA ALA A 164 9.40 6.17 9.23
C ALA A 164 9.31 4.92 10.10
N LEU A 165 10.45 4.44 10.59
CA LEU A 165 10.53 3.25 11.44
C LEU A 165 9.64 3.37 12.69
N GLY A 166 8.94 2.30 13.00
CA GLY A 166 8.04 2.20 14.14
C GLY A 166 6.71 2.95 13.98
N ARG A 167 6.49 3.64 12.86
CA ARG A 167 5.20 4.31 12.62
C ARG A 167 4.08 3.28 12.50
N ALA A 168 3.05 3.46 13.31
CA ALA A 168 1.80 2.72 13.19
C ALA A 168 1.06 3.13 11.90
N VAL A 169 0.63 2.14 11.15
CA VAL A 169 -0.04 2.29 9.86
C VAL A 169 -1.22 1.33 9.75
N LYS A 170 -2.20 1.73 8.95
CA LYS A 170 -3.34 0.90 8.59
C LYS A 170 -3.59 0.98 7.08
N LYS A 171 -4.29 -0.03 6.56
CA LYS A 171 -4.73 -0.06 5.15
C LYS A 171 -6.05 -0.79 5.06
N SER A 172 -6.82 -0.51 4.02
CA SER A 172 -7.98 -1.32 3.64
C SER A 172 -7.78 -1.89 2.23
N GLY A 173 -7.89 -3.20 2.09
CA GLY A 173 -7.70 -3.92 0.83
C GLY A 173 -8.81 -4.92 0.59
N ARG A 174 -9.12 -5.20 -0.68
CA ARG A 174 -10.29 -6.03 -1.04
C ARG A 174 -10.23 -7.45 -0.50
N THR A 175 -9.05 -7.95 -0.12
CA THR A 175 -8.86 -9.31 0.36
C THR A 175 -8.85 -9.36 1.88
N THR A 176 -8.00 -8.58 2.54
CA THR A 176 -7.88 -8.67 4.02
C THR A 176 -8.68 -7.61 4.76
N GLY A 177 -9.30 -6.68 4.04
CA GLY A 177 -9.99 -5.53 4.62
C GLY A 177 -9.07 -4.62 5.41
N LEU A 178 -9.60 -4.04 6.49
CA LEU A 178 -8.84 -3.19 7.39
C LEU A 178 -7.83 -4.02 8.18
N THR A 179 -6.56 -3.70 8.04
CA THR A 179 -5.49 -4.26 8.88
C THR A 179 -4.60 -3.14 9.41
N HIS A 180 -3.94 -3.42 10.54
CA HIS A 180 -3.09 -2.49 11.27
C HIS A 180 -1.74 -3.14 11.52
N SER A 181 -0.66 -2.37 11.42
CA SER A 181 0.67 -2.81 11.82
C SER A 181 1.61 -1.60 11.97
N SER A 182 2.92 -1.82 11.89
CA SER A 182 3.94 -0.77 11.93
C SER A 182 5.03 -0.98 10.89
N ILE A 183 5.62 0.13 10.46
CA ILE A 183 6.75 0.13 9.53
C ILE A 183 7.99 -0.42 10.25
N GLY A 184 8.42 -1.61 9.86
CA GLY A 184 9.58 -2.28 10.44
C GLY A 184 10.90 -1.88 9.79
N PHE A 185 10.86 -1.54 8.50
CA PHE A 185 12.07 -1.25 7.72
C PHE A 185 11.84 -0.12 6.73
N VAL A 186 12.85 0.71 6.50
CA VAL A 186 12.83 1.83 5.55
C VAL A 186 14.08 1.83 4.67
N GLY A 187 14.01 2.48 3.52
CA GLY A 187 15.10 2.47 2.55
C GLY A 187 15.45 1.04 2.18
N VAL A 188 14.44 0.28 1.75
CA VAL A 188 14.59 -1.14 1.42
C VAL A 188 14.83 -1.24 -0.08
N ASN A 189 15.97 -1.85 -0.46
CA ASN A 189 16.19 -2.32 -1.81
C ASN A 189 15.95 -3.82 -1.85
N ILE A 190 15.15 -4.28 -2.80
CA ILE A 190 14.61 -5.63 -2.76
C ILE A 190 14.20 -6.13 -4.13
N ASN A 191 14.39 -7.43 -4.33
CA ASN A 191 13.85 -8.12 -5.48
C ASN A 191 12.42 -8.60 -5.19
N VAL A 192 11.51 -8.30 -6.11
CA VAL A 192 10.12 -8.74 -6.09
C VAL A 192 9.86 -9.58 -7.34
N SER A 193 9.20 -10.71 -7.14
CA SER A 193 8.78 -11.61 -8.21
C SER A 193 7.39 -11.21 -8.72
N TYR A 194 7.25 -11.18 -10.04
CA TYR A 194 6.03 -10.93 -10.81
C TYR A 194 5.85 -12.09 -11.80
N ASP A 195 4.71 -12.15 -12.49
CA ASP A 195 4.50 -13.11 -13.57
C ASP A 195 5.47 -12.84 -14.74
N GLY A 196 5.72 -11.57 -15.06
CA GLY A 196 6.68 -11.14 -16.08
C GLY A 196 8.16 -11.33 -15.71
N GLY A 197 8.48 -11.67 -14.46
CA GLY A 197 9.83 -11.95 -13.98
C GLY A 197 10.19 -11.24 -12.67
N ARG A 198 11.49 -11.11 -12.39
CA ARG A 198 11.98 -10.50 -11.15
C ARG A 198 12.38 -9.05 -11.37
N ALA A 199 11.73 -8.14 -10.66
CA ALA A 199 11.99 -6.71 -10.70
C ALA A 199 12.76 -6.27 -9.43
N TYR A 200 13.78 -5.43 -9.62
CA TYR A 200 14.54 -4.86 -8.51
C TYR A 200 13.98 -3.48 -8.16
N PHE A 201 13.62 -3.29 -6.89
CA PHE A 201 13.08 -2.05 -6.36
C PHE A 201 14.07 -1.39 -5.40
N THR A 202 14.05 -0.06 -5.35
CA THR A 202 14.92 0.74 -4.49
C THR A 202 14.13 1.76 -3.68
N ASP A 203 14.59 2.04 -2.46
CA ASP A 203 13.98 3.01 -1.54
C ASP A 203 12.52 2.69 -1.16
N GLN A 204 12.22 1.42 -0.94
CA GLN A 204 10.92 0.94 -0.46
C GLN A 204 10.84 1.03 1.07
N PHE A 205 9.66 0.79 1.63
CA PHE A 205 9.53 0.49 3.05
C PHE A 205 8.75 -0.81 3.25
N VAL A 206 8.95 -1.42 4.42
CA VAL A 206 8.34 -2.70 4.77
C VAL A 206 7.49 -2.54 6.03
N VAL A 207 6.25 -2.97 5.95
CA VAL A 207 5.34 -3.11 7.07
C VAL A 207 5.45 -4.52 7.61
N SER A 208 5.63 -4.64 8.93
CA SER A 208 5.89 -5.94 9.57
C SER A 208 4.62 -6.77 9.69
N GLY A 209 4.75 -8.10 9.58
CA GLY A 209 3.67 -9.04 9.88
C GLY A 209 2.93 -9.51 8.63
N GLY A 210 2.82 -10.84 8.49
CA GLY A 210 2.20 -11.50 7.35
C GLY A 210 0.69 -11.27 7.25
N ASP A 211 0.02 -11.01 8.38
CA ASP A 211 -1.42 -10.77 8.40
C ASP A 211 -1.80 -9.34 7.98
N PHE A 212 -0.82 -8.48 7.70
CA PHE A 212 -1.10 -7.11 7.26
C PHE A 212 -1.69 -7.08 5.85
N SER A 213 -1.29 -7.98 4.96
CA SER A 213 -1.84 -8.05 3.60
C SER A 213 -1.79 -9.44 3.00
N ALA A 214 -2.60 -9.66 1.97
CA ALA A 214 -2.56 -10.87 1.16
C ALA A 214 -2.76 -10.51 -0.32
N GLY A 215 -2.69 -11.53 -1.18
CA GLY A 215 -2.95 -11.35 -2.61
C GLY A 215 -4.31 -10.71 -2.89
N GLY A 216 -4.33 -9.74 -3.81
CA GLY A 216 -5.49 -8.89 -4.10
C GLY A 216 -5.53 -7.56 -3.32
N ASP A 217 -4.76 -7.39 -2.24
CA ASP A 217 -4.62 -6.09 -1.57
C ASP A 217 -3.65 -5.13 -2.29
N SER A 218 -3.00 -5.59 -3.36
CA SER A 218 -2.20 -4.77 -4.26
C SER A 218 -2.98 -3.52 -4.68
N GLY A 219 -2.37 -2.34 -4.50
CA GLY A 219 -2.96 -1.06 -4.81
C GLY A 219 -3.64 -0.40 -3.61
N SER A 220 -3.75 -1.07 -2.47
CA SER A 220 -4.23 -0.44 -1.23
C SER A 220 -3.34 0.72 -0.81
N LEU A 221 -3.98 1.84 -0.49
CA LEU A 221 -3.30 2.95 0.16
C LEU A 221 -3.02 2.59 1.64
N ILE A 222 -1.76 2.76 2.05
CA ILE A 222 -1.32 2.67 3.44
C ILE A 222 -1.31 4.09 4.02
N VAL A 223 -1.98 4.26 5.15
CA VAL A 223 -2.11 5.55 5.85
C VAL A 223 -1.61 5.46 7.29
N THR A 224 -1.41 6.61 7.95
CA THR A 224 -1.14 6.67 9.39
C THR A 224 -2.27 6.02 10.18
N ASP A 225 -1.92 5.23 11.20
CA ASP A 225 -2.90 4.66 12.13
C ASP A 225 -3.28 5.68 13.21
N ASP A 226 -3.88 6.77 12.76
CA ASP A 226 -4.45 7.81 13.59
C ASP A 226 -5.72 8.38 12.91
N ALA A 227 -6.36 9.35 13.54
CA ALA A 227 -7.57 9.98 13.02
C ALA A 227 -7.32 10.81 11.76
N SER A 228 -6.06 11.17 11.45
CA SER A 228 -5.74 11.97 10.27
C SER A 228 -5.65 11.12 9.01
N ALA A 229 -5.37 9.82 9.13
CA ALA A 229 -5.26 8.89 8.00
C ALA A 229 -4.42 9.48 6.85
N ASN A 230 -3.24 10.00 7.19
CA ASN A 230 -2.33 10.61 6.23
C ASN A 230 -1.70 9.52 5.34
N PRO A 231 -1.72 9.67 4.01
CA PRO A 231 -1.04 8.77 3.09
C PRO A 231 0.45 8.58 3.42
N VAL A 232 0.91 7.32 3.43
CA VAL A 232 2.31 6.94 3.68
C VAL A 232 2.91 6.16 2.53
N GLY A 233 2.14 5.24 1.93
CA GLY A 233 2.62 4.46 0.79
C GLY A 233 1.55 3.70 0.04
N LEU A 234 1.95 3.12 -1.07
CA LEU A 234 1.13 2.25 -1.91
C LEU A 234 1.63 0.82 -1.78
N LEU A 235 0.77 -0.08 -1.30
CA LEU A 235 1.06 -1.51 -1.19
C LEU A 235 1.21 -2.11 -2.59
N PHE A 236 2.28 -2.88 -2.84
CA PHE A 236 2.44 -3.56 -4.13
C PHE A 236 2.94 -5.01 -4.07
N ALA A 237 3.52 -5.43 -2.95
CA ALA A 237 4.05 -6.78 -2.82
C ALA A 237 4.06 -7.27 -1.38
N GLY A 238 4.16 -8.58 -1.17
CA GLY A 238 4.24 -9.17 0.16
C GLY A 238 4.86 -10.56 0.16
N SER A 239 5.04 -11.07 1.37
CA SER A 239 5.41 -12.46 1.66
C SER A 239 4.56 -12.94 2.85
N SER A 240 4.74 -14.20 3.27
CA SER A 240 4.11 -14.70 4.50
C SER A 240 4.58 -13.99 5.78
N THR A 241 5.58 -13.12 5.72
CA THR A 241 6.11 -12.43 6.91
C THR A 241 5.90 -10.93 6.90
N ASP A 242 5.80 -10.29 5.73
CA ASP A 242 5.90 -8.85 5.59
C ASP A 242 5.24 -8.32 4.32
N THR A 243 4.93 -7.03 4.33
CA THR A 243 4.38 -6.29 3.18
C THR A 243 5.35 -5.21 2.72
N ILE A 244 5.55 -5.07 1.40
CA ILE A 244 6.38 -4.02 0.79
C ILE A 244 5.48 -2.95 0.17
N ALA A 245 5.85 -1.69 0.37
CA ALA A 245 5.13 -0.56 -0.19
C ALA A 245 6.08 0.50 -0.77
N ASN A 246 5.59 1.15 -1.83
CA ASN A 246 6.24 2.32 -2.43
C ASN A 246 5.97 3.56 -1.56
N PRO A 247 6.97 4.43 -1.28
CA PRO A 247 6.71 5.70 -0.61
C PRO A 247 5.76 6.58 -1.42
N ILE A 248 4.73 7.12 -0.77
CA ILE A 248 3.64 7.76 -1.51
C ILE A 248 4.05 9.01 -2.27
N ASP A 249 5.00 9.78 -1.73
CA ASP A 249 5.50 10.99 -2.39
C ASP A 249 6.16 10.66 -3.74
N ILE A 250 6.89 9.54 -3.81
CA ILE A 250 7.53 9.07 -5.04
C ILE A 250 6.50 8.54 -6.03
N VAL A 251 5.41 7.92 -5.55
CA VAL A 251 4.28 7.49 -6.39
C VAL A 251 3.64 8.70 -7.08
N LEU A 252 3.30 9.74 -6.31
CA LEU A 252 2.71 10.96 -6.86
C LEU A 252 3.67 11.67 -7.83
N GLU A 253 4.96 11.74 -7.51
CA GLU A 253 5.99 12.34 -8.37
C GLU A 253 6.08 11.60 -9.72
N GLN A 254 6.28 10.28 -9.71
CA GLN A 254 6.49 9.50 -10.93
C GLN A 254 5.24 9.48 -11.82
N LEU A 255 4.04 9.38 -11.22
CA LEU A 255 2.79 9.41 -11.98
C LEU A 255 2.48 10.80 -12.54
N SER A 256 2.84 11.88 -11.83
CA SER A 256 2.74 13.24 -12.38
C SER A 256 3.60 13.38 -13.63
N GLY A 257 4.82 12.83 -13.60
CA GLY A 257 5.69 12.76 -14.77
C GLY A 257 5.10 11.92 -15.91
N ALA A 258 4.54 10.75 -15.60
CA ALA A 258 3.92 9.85 -16.58
C ALA A 258 2.69 10.48 -17.27
N LEU A 259 1.91 11.29 -16.53
CA LEU A 259 0.80 12.08 -17.07
C LEU A 259 1.26 13.33 -17.85
N GLY A 260 2.55 13.66 -17.85
CA GLY A 260 3.08 14.88 -18.49
C GLY A 260 2.70 16.18 -17.77
N LEU A 261 2.47 16.13 -16.46
CA LEU A 261 2.12 17.32 -15.67
C LEU A 261 3.36 18.19 -15.44
N ASN A 262 3.40 19.34 -16.11
CA ASN A 262 4.55 20.26 -16.06
C ASN A 262 4.44 21.35 -14.98
N ASN A 263 3.22 21.73 -14.61
CA ASN A 263 2.94 22.86 -13.70
C ASN A 263 2.04 22.49 -12.51
N THR A 264 1.61 21.24 -12.45
CA THR A 264 0.80 20.68 -11.38
C THR A 264 1.37 19.33 -10.98
N SER A 265 0.90 18.79 -9.86
CA SER A 265 1.25 17.45 -9.43
C SER A 265 -0.01 16.76 -8.95
N LEU A 266 -0.03 15.44 -9.12
CA LEU A 266 -1.07 14.62 -8.51
C LEU A 266 -1.08 14.83 -7.00
N ARG A 267 -2.28 14.97 -6.46
CA ARG A 267 -2.53 15.09 -5.02
C ARG A 267 -3.77 14.30 -4.64
N PHE A 268 -3.87 13.93 -3.37
CA PHE A 268 -5.06 13.29 -2.83
C PHE A 268 -6.25 14.25 -2.80
N GLY A 269 -7.44 13.71 -3.08
CA GLY A 269 -8.70 14.44 -3.19
C GLY A 269 -9.17 14.59 -4.64
N THR A 270 -10.19 15.43 -4.85
CA THR A 270 -10.83 15.70 -6.15
C THR A 270 -10.48 17.08 -6.70
N SER A 271 -10.66 17.25 -8.02
CA SER A 271 -10.68 18.54 -8.72
C SER A 271 -11.83 19.44 -8.25
N GLY A 272 -12.88 18.85 -7.67
CA GLY A 272 -14.14 19.54 -7.33
C GLY A 272 -15.06 19.71 -8.53
N ASP A 273 -14.61 19.34 -9.73
CA ASP A 273 -15.39 19.26 -10.96
C ASP A 273 -15.48 17.79 -11.37
N LEU A 274 -16.39 17.06 -10.72
CA LEU A 274 -16.74 15.68 -11.09
C LEU A 274 -17.53 15.61 -12.42
N GLY A 275 -17.59 16.72 -13.16
CA GLY A 275 -18.60 16.98 -14.19
C GLY A 275 -19.94 17.32 -13.55
N THR A 276 -20.49 18.49 -13.84
CA THR A 276 -21.84 18.85 -13.39
C THR A 276 -22.88 17.90 -13.99
N PHE A 277 -23.47 17.03 -13.17
CA PHE A 277 -24.74 16.39 -13.46
C PHE A 277 -25.65 16.54 -12.24
N ASP A 278 -26.74 17.27 -12.44
CA ASP A 278 -27.70 17.69 -11.43
C ASP A 278 -28.41 16.47 -10.81
N LEU A 279 -28.20 16.25 -9.51
CA LEU A 279 -29.09 15.44 -8.69
C LEU A 279 -29.35 16.20 -7.39
N ALA A 280 -30.62 16.60 -7.23
CA ALA A 280 -31.14 17.43 -6.16
C ALA A 280 -30.82 16.93 -4.75
N ALA A 281 -30.53 17.89 -3.87
CA ALA A 281 -30.20 17.68 -2.46
C ALA A 281 -31.38 17.17 -1.60
N PRO A 282 -31.07 16.56 -0.45
CA PRO A 282 -31.76 16.87 0.78
C PRO A 282 -30.84 17.61 1.77
N THR A 283 -31.46 18.55 2.45
CA THR A 283 -30.92 19.57 3.34
C THR A 283 -30.57 19.07 4.76
N GLY A 284 -29.44 19.53 5.31
CA GLY A 284 -29.42 20.27 6.58
C GLY A 284 -28.96 19.59 7.88
N GLY A 285 -27.94 20.19 8.51
CA GLY A 285 -27.60 20.19 9.96
C GLY A 285 -26.30 19.42 10.30
N GLY A 286 -25.21 19.95 10.88
CA GLY A 286 -24.92 21.22 11.54
C GLY A 286 -24.28 20.97 12.93
N GLY A 287 -22.96 21.16 13.09
CA GLY A 287 -22.35 21.60 14.36
C GLY A 287 -21.16 20.82 14.96
N GLY A 288 -20.03 21.53 15.15
CA GLY A 288 -19.24 21.49 16.40
C GLY A 288 -17.87 20.82 16.39
N GLY A 289 -16.81 21.60 16.16
CA GLY A 289 -15.41 21.16 16.32
C GLY A 289 -14.88 21.19 17.76
N LYS A 290 -13.85 20.38 18.02
CA LYS A 290 -12.86 20.61 19.09
C LYS A 290 -11.46 20.20 18.59
N SER A 291 -10.52 21.11 18.81
CA SER A 291 -9.10 20.97 18.53
C SER A 291 -8.40 20.22 19.67
N ASP A 292 -7.65 19.16 19.33
CA ASP A 292 -6.71 18.54 20.27
C ASP A 292 -5.28 19.07 20.05
N LYS A 293 -4.62 19.33 21.18
CA LYS A 293 -3.31 19.97 21.31
C LYS A 293 -2.23 18.89 21.23
N PRO A 294 -1.13 19.08 20.47
CA PRO A 294 -0.07 18.08 20.43
C PRO A 294 0.75 18.09 21.72
N THR A 295 0.88 16.91 22.33
CA THR A 295 1.78 16.63 23.45
C THR A 295 3.23 16.59 22.94
N ARG A 296 4.10 17.38 23.58
CA ARG A 296 5.53 17.49 23.27
C ARG A 296 6.30 16.30 23.87
N GLY A 297 6.80 15.40 23.02
CA GLY A 297 7.75 14.34 23.37
C GLY A 297 9.16 14.57 22.80
N GLY A 298 10.17 14.63 23.68
CA GLY A 298 11.60 14.40 23.48
C GLY A 298 12.29 14.68 22.12
N LYS A 299 12.61 15.94 21.81
CA LYS A 299 13.37 16.33 20.59
C LYS A 299 14.80 15.75 20.47
N ARG A 300 15.42 15.32 21.57
CA ARG A 300 16.84 14.90 21.58
C ARG A 300 17.04 13.44 21.15
N SER A 301 16.17 12.54 21.61
CA SER A 301 16.19 11.10 21.26
C SER A 301 15.88 10.87 19.77
N THR A 302 14.91 11.62 19.23
CA THR A 302 14.50 11.54 17.82
C THR A 302 15.58 12.05 16.86
N SER A 303 16.31 13.12 17.21
CA SER A 303 17.40 13.64 16.37
C SER A 303 18.60 12.68 16.26
N ILE A 304 18.97 12.01 17.36
CA ILE A 304 20.06 11.02 17.39
C ILE A 304 19.65 9.78 16.59
N GLN A 305 18.42 9.33 16.74
CA GLN A 305 17.88 8.22 15.98
C GLN A 305 17.87 8.53 14.48
N GLN A 306 17.42 9.71 14.07
CA GLN A 306 17.43 10.11 12.66
C GLN A 306 18.84 10.15 12.08
N ALA A 307 19.82 10.69 12.82
CA ALA A 307 21.22 10.67 12.41
C ALA A 307 21.76 9.24 12.25
N SER A 308 21.40 8.33 13.16
CA SER A 308 21.79 6.92 13.07
C SER A 308 21.17 6.21 11.84
N ILE A 309 19.91 6.52 11.51
CA ILE A 309 19.23 6.00 10.32
C ILE A 309 19.93 6.51 9.06
N THR A 310 20.22 7.82 8.97
CA THR A 310 20.93 8.41 7.84
C THR A 310 22.31 7.78 7.65
N GLN A 311 23.05 7.57 8.74
CA GLN A 311 24.34 6.89 8.69
C GLN A 311 24.21 5.45 8.18
N ALA A 312 23.28 4.67 8.76
CA ALA A 312 23.05 3.27 8.38
C ALA A 312 22.64 3.16 6.90
N LEU A 313 21.77 4.05 6.43
CA LEU A 313 21.36 4.14 5.03
C LEU A 313 22.55 4.41 4.11
N ALA A 314 23.41 5.38 4.46
CA ALA A 314 24.58 5.70 3.66
C ALA A 314 25.59 4.54 3.58
N VAL A 315 25.81 3.83 4.70
CA VAL A 315 26.67 2.64 4.74
C VAL A 315 26.07 1.52 3.89
N ARG A 316 24.77 1.25 4.02
CA ARG A 316 24.06 0.24 3.24
C ARG A 316 24.18 0.52 1.74
N ASN A 317 23.93 1.76 1.31
CA ASN A 317 24.03 2.16 -0.09
C ASN A 317 25.43 1.97 -0.68
N ARG A 318 26.50 2.28 0.07
CA ARG A 318 27.88 2.01 -0.37
C ARG A 318 28.19 0.52 -0.50
N ASN A 319 27.50 -0.33 0.25
CA ASN A 319 27.72 -1.77 0.31
C ASN A 319 26.68 -2.60 -0.46
N GLU A 320 25.72 -1.94 -1.12
CA GLU A 320 24.56 -2.57 -1.75
C GLU A 320 24.97 -3.67 -2.75
N ALA A 321 25.88 -3.35 -3.67
CA ALA A 321 26.36 -4.30 -4.68
C ALA A 321 27.03 -5.53 -4.05
N ARG A 322 27.71 -5.35 -2.92
CA ARG A 322 28.35 -6.45 -2.17
C ARG A 322 27.31 -7.32 -1.47
N LEU A 323 26.27 -6.72 -0.88
CA LEU A 323 25.19 -7.44 -0.19
C LEU A 323 24.34 -8.25 -1.19
N HIS A 324 23.95 -7.64 -2.31
CA HIS A 324 23.10 -8.26 -3.33
C HIS A 324 23.84 -9.24 -4.25
N GLY A 325 25.18 -9.30 -4.18
CA GLY A 325 25.99 -10.21 -4.99
C GLY A 325 25.92 -11.68 -4.56
N TYR A 326 25.35 -11.99 -3.40
CA TYR A 326 25.25 -13.36 -2.89
C TYR A 326 23.90 -13.97 -3.23
N ASP A 327 23.92 -15.23 -3.69
CA ASP A 327 22.71 -16.01 -3.87
C ASP A 327 21.98 -16.21 -2.53
N GLY A 328 20.65 -16.20 -2.57
CA GLY A 328 19.79 -16.25 -1.39
C GLY A 328 19.56 -14.91 -0.67
N ILE A 329 20.16 -13.81 -1.13
CA ILE A 329 19.84 -12.47 -0.62
C ILE A 329 18.67 -11.88 -1.40
N LEU A 330 17.59 -11.55 -0.69
CA LEU A 330 16.37 -10.98 -1.26
C LEU A 330 16.47 -9.45 -1.36
N GLY A 331 17.05 -8.83 -0.33
CA GLY A 331 17.04 -7.39 -0.17
C GLY A 331 17.87 -6.91 1.02
N SER A 332 18.01 -5.61 1.14
CA SER A 332 18.54 -4.98 2.33
C SER A 332 17.88 -3.63 2.61
N GLY A 333 17.81 -3.24 3.87
CA GLY A 333 17.28 -1.94 4.27
C GLY A 333 17.63 -1.62 5.71
N ILE A 334 17.00 -0.59 6.27
CA ILE A 334 17.32 -0.11 7.61
C ILE A 334 16.22 -0.50 8.58
N GLY A 335 16.59 -1.15 9.69
CA GLY A 335 15.71 -1.49 10.81
C GLY A 335 16.19 -0.86 12.10
N ILE A 336 15.48 -1.14 13.21
CA ILE A 336 15.88 -0.75 14.56
C ILE A 336 16.29 -1.99 15.35
N GLY A 337 17.50 -1.97 15.91
CA GLY A 337 18.02 -3.01 16.78
C GLY A 337 17.87 -2.69 18.28
N PRO A 338 18.44 -3.54 19.15
CA PRO A 338 18.49 -3.29 20.59
C PRO A 338 19.03 -1.89 20.93
N GLY A 339 18.45 -1.24 21.93
CA GLY A 339 18.86 0.11 22.34
C GLY A 339 18.42 1.25 21.41
N ASN A 340 17.48 0.99 20.50
CA ASN A 340 16.94 1.98 19.55
C ASN A 340 17.97 2.53 18.55
N VAL A 341 18.97 1.71 18.22
CA VAL A 341 20.04 2.05 17.26
C VAL A 341 19.69 1.46 15.89
N ALA A 342 19.84 2.25 14.83
CA ALA A 342 19.63 1.79 13.47
C ALA A 342 20.63 0.68 13.10
N ASN A 343 20.16 -0.33 12.37
CA ASN A 343 20.97 -1.40 11.82
C ASN A 343 20.70 -1.57 10.32
N ILE A 344 21.62 -2.25 9.63
CA ILE A 344 21.38 -2.74 8.28
C ILE A 344 20.72 -4.11 8.43
N THR A 345 19.46 -4.23 8.03
CA THR A 345 18.79 -5.52 7.94
C THR A 345 18.93 -6.09 6.54
N VAL A 346 19.39 -7.34 6.44
CA VAL A 346 19.47 -8.08 5.19
C VAL A 346 18.38 -9.15 5.18
N PHE A 347 17.51 -9.08 4.17
CA PHE A 347 16.47 -10.07 3.93
C PHE A 347 17.07 -11.26 3.21
N VAL A 348 17.03 -12.43 3.85
CA VAL A 348 17.62 -13.67 3.35
C VAL A 348 16.50 -14.68 3.09
N ASN A 349 16.53 -15.31 1.92
CA ASN A 349 15.57 -16.33 1.55
C ASN A 349 15.66 -17.49 2.55
N LYS A 350 14.56 -17.81 3.23
CA LYS A 350 14.51 -18.90 4.22
C LYS A 350 14.86 -20.25 3.59
N ALA A 351 14.51 -20.47 2.32
CA ALA A 351 14.84 -21.68 1.57
C ALA A 351 16.35 -21.82 1.33
N ASN A 352 17.10 -20.70 1.32
CA ASN A 352 18.55 -20.67 1.29
C ASN A 352 19.10 -19.90 2.52
N SER A 353 18.63 -20.26 3.72
CA SER A 353 19.06 -19.60 4.96
C SER A 353 20.57 -19.70 5.22
N SER A 354 21.26 -20.61 4.51
CA SER A 354 22.70 -20.80 4.51
C SER A 354 23.47 -19.57 4.00
N ALA A 355 22.83 -18.75 3.14
CA ALA A 355 23.39 -17.53 2.59
C ALA A 355 23.81 -16.50 3.65
N LYS A 356 23.19 -16.53 4.84
CA LYS A 356 23.55 -15.67 5.97
C LYS A 356 25.02 -15.77 6.40
N ARG A 357 25.69 -16.89 6.10
CA ARG A 357 27.12 -17.07 6.41
C ARG A 357 28.04 -16.13 5.63
N HIS A 358 27.58 -15.59 4.49
CA HIS A 358 28.33 -14.63 3.68
C HIS A 358 28.21 -13.19 4.21
N LEU A 359 27.30 -12.94 5.15
CA LEU A 359 27.04 -11.61 5.65
C LEU A 359 27.99 -11.27 6.81
N PRO A 360 28.70 -10.12 6.75
CA PRO A 360 29.50 -9.67 7.87
C PRO A 360 28.57 -9.25 9.02
N LYS A 361 29.05 -9.30 10.26
CA LYS A 361 28.27 -8.85 11.43
C LYS A 361 28.14 -7.33 11.53
N ASN A 362 29.04 -6.60 10.86
CA ASN A 362 29.12 -5.15 10.89
C ASN A 362 29.67 -4.62 9.56
N LEU A 363 29.22 -3.44 9.16
CA LEU A 363 29.75 -2.68 8.04
C LEU A 363 30.01 -1.26 8.47
N GLU A 364 31.26 -0.80 8.34
CA GLU A 364 31.64 0.58 8.62
C GLU A 364 31.11 1.11 9.98
N GLY A 365 31.10 0.25 11.00
CA GLY A 365 30.60 0.58 12.34
C GLY A 365 29.10 0.36 12.54
N VAL A 366 28.33 0.01 11.51
CA VAL A 366 26.88 -0.28 11.58
C VAL A 366 26.62 -1.78 11.63
N ASN A 367 25.82 -2.22 12.59
CA ASN A 367 25.48 -3.64 12.74
C ASN A 367 24.66 -4.15 11.56
N VAL A 368 24.92 -5.40 11.18
CA VAL A 368 24.16 -6.12 10.16
C VAL A 368 23.33 -7.21 10.83
N GLU A 369 22.02 -7.14 10.65
CA GLU A 369 21.05 -8.09 11.15
C GLU A 369 20.45 -8.90 10.01
N VAL A 370 20.05 -10.14 10.29
CA VAL A 370 19.46 -11.04 9.30
C VAL A 370 17.97 -11.20 9.57
N ARG A 371 17.16 -10.96 8.55
CA ARG A 371 15.74 -11.29 8.54
C ARG A 371 15.48 -12.40 7.55
N LEU A 372 15.03 -13.56 8.03
CA LEU A 372 14.60 -14.64 7.15
C LEU A 372 13.20 -14.34 6.60
N SER A 373 13.01 -14.48 5.29
CA SER A 373 11.72 -14.31 4.62
C SER A 373 11.59 -15.30 3.47
N GLU A 374 10.36 -15.56 3.02
CA GLU A 374 10.13 -16.07 1.67
C GLU A 374 10.45 -15.01 0.63
N GLU A 375 10.46 -15.41 -0.64
CA GLU A 375 10.46 -14.45 -1.74
C GLU A 375 9.22 -13.55 -1.64
N PHE A 376 9.39 -12.31 -2.05
CA PHE A 376 8.31 -11.35 -2.12
C PHE A 376 7.68 -11.40 -3.50
N TYR A 377 6.35 -11.41 -3.54
CA TYR A 377 5.57 -11.47 -4.76
C TYR A 377 4.66 -10.25 -4.86
N ALA A 378 4.54 -9.70 -6.08
CA ALA A 378 3.39 -8.90 -6.45
C ALA A 378 2.28 -9.88 -6.85
N TYR A 379 1.11 -9.75 -6.23
CA TYR A 379 0.00 -10.70 -6.32
C TYR A 379 -1.07 -10.28 -7.30
#